data_AF-A0A9W8CX48-F1
#
_entry.id   AF-A0A9W8CX48-F1
#
_cell.length_a   1.000
_cell.length_b   1.000
_cell.length_c   1.000
_cell.angle_alpha   90.00
_cell.angle_beta   90.00
_cell.angle_gamma   90.00
#
_symmetry.space_group_name_H-M   'P 1'
#
loop_
_entity.id
_entity.type
_entity.pdbx_description
1 polymer ?
#
loop_
_entity_poly.entity_id
_entity_poly.type
_entity_poly.pdbx_seq_one_letter_code
_entity_poly.pdbx_strand_id
1 'polypeptide(L)'
;MQDANDPGLISSYELVARSLENNINYDNLSDPEKSRARKRRVRHVDRRTLRQRVVAGVRNVDMFWALTVASVGTFVLIAVSLLYFRHSHLLLMQRFTREALAQREQHLGFDHIYVIERPVHENAAAHRERWMAAAERLGIEVEMWPVQAPEPLDPHQVQLHQRECWRPHLTLYRDMIAKGHMDALVVEDHVVFGPSPRLRIYSALMSIPADWDMLQLGPAANGTDSGHHDAIPIGGTLLAYRRVDDGACNNLAYAISHAGAAKIVKLMDSTAAHADFEHKLLDALDRIKLLLFRVSPSLFVWRVADSAI
;
A
#
# COMPACT_ATOMS: atom_id res chain seq x y z
N MET A 1 43.13 23.38 -9.12
CA MET A 1 44.07 22.26 -9.33
C MET A 1 43.30 21.15 -10.03
N GLN A 2 43.37 21.14 -11.35
CA GLN A 2 42.76 20.10 -12.20
C GLN A 2 43.80 18.99 -12.40
N ASP A 3 43.38 17.75 -12.17
CA ASP A 3 44.17 16.54 -12.40
C ASP A 3 44.53 16.42 -13.89
N ALA A 4 45.81 16.66 -14.20
CA ALA A 4 46.37 16.58 -15.56
C ALA A 4 46.72 15.14 -15.95
N ASN A 5 45.82 14.19 -15.72
CA ASN A 5 45.99 12.78 -16.09
C ASN A 5 44.75 12.26 -16.82
N ASP A 6 44.30 12.99 -17.84
CA ASP A 6 43.40 12.43 -18.85
C ASP A 6 44.25 11.76 -19.95
N PRO A 7 44.33 10.42 -20.01
CA PRO A 7 45.16 9.70 -20.99
C PRO A 7 44.65 9.80 -22.43
N GLY A 8 43.59 10.58 -22.69
CA GLY A 8 42.87 10.62 -23.96
C GLY A 8 43.50 11.44 -25.10
N LEU A 9 44.50 12.28 -24.86
CA LEU A 9 45.01 13.23 -25.86
C LEU A 9 46.55 13.28 -25.94
N ILE A 10 47.20 12.13 -26.04
CA ILE A 10 48.63 12.11 -26.41
C ILE A 10 48.73 12.47 -27.89
N SER A 11 49.40 13.58 -28.20
CA SER A 11 49.66 14.00 -29.58
C SER A 11 50.44 12.92 -30.33
N SER A 12 50.14 12.75 -31.63
CA SER A 12 50.87 11.82 -32.51
C SER A 12 52.39 12.05 -32.48
N TYR A 13 52.82 13.30 -32.30
CA TYR A 13 54.23 13.65 -32.12
C TYR A 13 54.81 13.10 -30.81
N GLU A 14 54.07 13.16 -29.72
CA GLU A 14 54.53 12.68 -28.42
C GLU A 14 54.61 11.14 -28.39
N LEU A 15 53.70 10.46 -29.09
CA LEU A 15 53.79 9.00 -29.32
C LEU A 15 55.06 8.63 -30.09
N VAL A 16 55.39 9.38 -31.15
CA VAL A 16 56.61 9.14 -31.94
C VAL A 16 57.87 9.44 -31.11
N ALA A 17 57.88 10.54 -30.35
CA ALA A 17 58.99 10.90 -29.48
C ALA A 17 59.25 9.83 -28.41
N ARG A 18 58.20 9.37 -27.71
CA ARG A 18 58.32 8.26 -26.73
C ARG A 18 58.73 6.95 -27.38
N SER A 19 58.30 6.67 -28.61
CA SER A 19 58.72 5.47 -29.35
C SER A 19 60.23 5.52 -29.67
N LEU A 20 60.71 6.67 -30.15
CA LEU A 20 62.13 6.91 -30.43
C LEU A 20 62.98 6.81 -29.15
N GLU A 21 62.55 7.45 -28.07
CA GLU A 21 63.24 7.39 -26.77
C GLU A 21 63.33 5.96 -26.24
N ASN A 22 62.26 5.18 -26.35
CA ASN A 22 62.25 3.78 -25.96
C ASN A 22 63.13 2.88 -26.85
N ASN A 23 63.35 3.25 -28.11
CA ASN A 23 64.25 2.53 -29.02
C ASN A 23 65.71 2.87 -28.71
N ILE A 24 66.03 4.14 -28.51
CA ILE A 24 67.36 4.58 -28.12
C ILE A 24 67.76 3.94 -26.77
N ASN A 25 66.87 3.98 -25.78
CA ASN A 25 67.11 3.36 -24.48
C ASN A 25 67.27 1.84 -24.58
N TYR A 26 66.61 1.19 -25.55
CA TYR A 26 66.77 -0.24 -25.79
C TYR A 26 68.11 -0.57 -26.45
N ASP A 27 68.58 0.26 -27.38
CA ASP A 27 69.83 0.05 -28.08
C ASP A 27 71.05 0.23 -27.16
N ASN A 28 70.91 1.04 -26.11
CA ASN A 28 71.93 1.23 -25.07
C ASN A 28 72.01 0.10 -24.02
N LEU A 29 71.12 -0.90 -24.06
CA LEU A 29 71.18 -2.06 -23.16
C LEU A 29 72.25 -3.07 -23.59
N SER A 30 72.79 -3.81 -22.62
CA SER A 30 73.66 -4.96 -22.91
C SER A 30 72.87 -6.11 -23.58
N ASP A 31 73.54 -6.98 -24.34
CA ASP A 31 72.91 -8.12 -25.02
C ASP A 31 72.01 -9.02 -24.14
N PRO A 32 72.42 -9.42 -22.91
CA PRO A 32 71.53 -10.19 -22.03
C PRO A 32 70.30 -9.39 -21.58
N GLU A 33 70.41 -8.07 -21.42
CA GLU A 33 69.30 -7.19 -21.07
C GLU A 33 68.34 -6.98 -22.25
N LYS A 34 68.86 -6.82 -23.47
CA LYS A 34 68.06 -6.81 -24.71
C LYS A 34 67.23 -8.08 -24.84
N SER A 35 67.82 -9.24 -24.59
CA SER A 35 67.11 -10.54 -24.62
C SER A 35 65.98 -10.61 -23.58
N ARG A 36 66.21 -10.14 -22.34
CA ARG A 36 65.17 -10.09 -21.29
C ARG A 36 64.07 -9.08 -21.62
N ALA A 37 64.43 -7.90 -22.11
CA ALA A 37 63.50 -6.86 -22.52
C ALA A 37 62.62 -7.32 -23.71
N ARG A 38 63.20 -8.04 -24.68
CA ARG A 38 62.46 -8.67 -25.79
C ARG A 38 61.45 -9.71 -25.28
N LYS A 39 61.85 -10.63 -24.39
CA LYS A 39 60.93 -11.61 -23.78
C LYS A 39 59.79 -10.94 -23.00
N ARG A 40 60.07 -9.83 -22.30
CA ARG A 40 59.04 -9.04 -21.59
C ARG A 40 58.07 -8.35 -22.56
N ARG A 41 58.58 -7.74 -23.66
CA ARG A 41 57.73 -7.14 -24.71
C ARG A 41 56.79 -8.18 -25.33
N VAL A 42 57.31 -9.35 -25.73
CA VAL A 42 56.49 -10.42 -26.32
C VAL A 42 55.38 -10.88 -25.36
N ARG A 43 55.71 -11.12 -24.06
CA ARG A 43 54.70 -11.47 -23.05
C ARG A 43 53.65 -10.36 -22.82
N HIS A 44 54.03 -9.09 -22.96
CA HIS A 44 53.08 -7.97 -22.83
C HIS A 44 52.15 -7.84 -24.03
N VAL A 45 52.66 -8.07 -25.25
CA VAL A 45 51.85 -8.07 -26.47
C VAL A 45 50.84 -9.23 -26.41
N ASP A 46 51.27 -10.44 -26.05
CA ASP A 46 50.37 -11.59 -25.91
C ASP A 46 49.29 -11.38 -24.84
N ARG A 47 49.62 -10.75 -23.71
CA ARG A 47 48.62 -10.41 -22.67
C ARG A 47 47.62 -9.36 -23.15
N ARG A 48 48.04 -8.38 -23.97
CA ARG A 48 47.15 -7.36 -24.52
C ARG A 48 46.22 -7.93 -25.59
N THR A 49 46.73 -8.77 -26.49
CA THR A 49 45.92 -9.42 -27.53
C THR A 49 44.93 -10.41 -26.93
N LEU A 50 45.31 -11.15 -25.88
CA LEU A 50 44.40 -12.06 -25.18
C LEU A 50 43.31 -11.28 -24.43
N ARG A 51 43.64 -10.18 -23.73
CA ARG A 51 42.65 -9.30 -23.10
C ARG A 51 41.70 -8.66 -24.13
N GLN A 52 42.22 -8.18 -25.26
CA GLN A 52 41.39 -7.58 -26.30
C GLN A 52 40.44 -8.60 -26.95
N ARG A 53 40.88 -9.85 -27.17
CA ARG A 53 40.01 -10.92 -27.69
C ARG A 53 38.93 -11.33 -26.69
N VAL A 54 39.26 -11.44 -25.41
CA VAL A 54 38.28 -11.76 -24.35
C VAL A 54 37.26 -10.62 -24.23
N VAL A 55 37.71 -9.36 -24.19
CA VAL A 55 36.80 -8.21 -24.09
C VAL A 55 35.91 -8.06 -25.33
N ALA A 56 36.42 -8.35 -26.54
CA ALA A 56 35.63 -8.28 -27.77
C ALA A 56 34.63 -9.45 -27.92
N GLY A 57 34.99 -10.66 -27.49
CA GLY A 57 34.10 -11.83 -27.51
C GLY A 57 32.94 -11.72 -26.51
N VAL A 58 33.23 -11.21 -25.31
CA VAL A 58 32.25 -10.95 -24.25
C VAL A 58 31.29 -9.81 -24.65
N ARG A 59 31.80 -8.73 -25.28
CA ARG A 59 30.96 -7.55 -25.62
C ARG A 59 29.80 -7.83 -26.58
N ASN A 60 29.97 -8.71 -27.56
CA ASN A 60 28.96 -8.86 -28.62
C ASN A 60 27.93 -9.95 -28.32
N VAL A 61 28.35 -11.04 -27.67
CA VAL A 61 27.42 -12.11 -27.28
C VAL A 61 26.62 -11.69 -26.04
N ASP A 62 27.24 -11.00 -25.07
CA ASP A 62 26.53 -10.61 -23.85
C ASP A 62 25.54 -9.46 -24.06
N MET A 63 25.84 -8.52 -24.97
CA MET A 63 24.95 -7.38 -25.20
C MET A 63 23.64 -7.81 -25.89
N PHE A 64 23.70 -8.77 -26.82
CA PHE A 64 22.49 -9.31 -27.44
C PHE A 64 21.60 -10.00 -26.40
N TRP A 65 22.16 -10.92 -25.61
CA TRP A 65 21.41 -11.60 -24.55
C TRP A 65 20.87 -10.65 -23.49
N ALA A 66 21.66 -9.65 -23.08
CA ALA A 66 21.20 -8.64 -22.13
C ALA A 66 20.01 -7.85 -22.66
N LEU A 67 20.05 -7.43 -23.93
CA LEU A 67 18.93 -6.73 -24.57
C LEU A 67 17.71 -7.63 -24.74
N THR A 68 17.89 -8.89 -25.09
CA THR A 68 16.79 -9.87 -25.18
C THR A 68 16.15 -10.08 -23.81
N VAL A 69 16.92 -10.30 -22.75
CA VAL A 69 16.41 -10.48 -21.39
C VAL A 69 15.69 -9.22 -20.91
N ALA A 70 16.24 -8.03 -21.14
CA ALA A 70 15.60 -6.77 -20.80
C ALA A 70 14.29 -6.55 -21.57
N SER A 71 14.28 -6.85 -22.87
CA SER A 71 13.09 -6.73 -23.72
C SER A 71 11.98 -7.70 -23.30
N VAL A 72 12.33 -8.98 -23.08
CA VAL A 72 11.40 -10.00 -22.59
C VAL A 72 10.88 -9.63 -21.20
N GLY A 73 11.75 -9.20 -20.28
CA GLY A 73 11.36 -8.73 -18.95
C GLY A 73 10.39 -7.56 -19.00
N THR A 74 10.66 -6.57 -19.88
CA THR A 74 9.76 -5.42 -20.09
C THR A 74 8.42 -5.86 -20.67
N PHE A 75 8.42 -6.77 -21.64
CA PHE A 75 7.19 -7.29 -22.25
C PHE A 75 6.34 -8.06 -21.24
N VAL A 76 6.95 -8.91 -20.41
CA VAL A 76 6.26 -9.63 -19.33
C VAL A 76 5.66 -8.64 -18.33
N LEU A 77 6.40 -7.59 -17.93
CA LEU A 77 5.92 -6.56 -17.01
C LEU A 77 4.70 -5.83 -17.58
N ILE A 78 4.73 -5.45 -18.87
CA ILE A 78 3.60 -4.82 -19.57
C ILE A 78 2.40 -5.77 -19.59
N ALA A 79 2.60 -7.03 -19.99
CA ALA A 79 1.52 -8.02 -20.09
C ALA A 79 0.84 -8.26 -18.73
N VAL A 80 1.63 -8.42 -17.65
CA VAL A 80 1.11 -8.58 -16.28
C VAL A 80 0.35 -7.33 -15.84
N SER A 81 0.86 -6.14 -16.14
CA SER A 81 0.20 -4.87 -15.81
C SER A 81 -1.15 -4.71 -16.53
N LEU A 82 -1.22 -5.09 -17.81
CA LEU A 82 -2.47 -5.05 -18.60
C LEU A 82 -3.50 -6.08 -18.09
N LEU A 83 -3.06 -7.29 -17.73
CA LEU A 83 -3.94 -8.30 -17.14
C LEU A 83 -4.49 -7.83 -15.79
N TYR A 84 -3.64 -7.23 -14.96
CA TYR A 84 -4.04 -6.63 -13.69
C TYR A 84 -5.07 -5.51 -13.87
N PHE A 85 -4.81 -4.58 -14.80
CA PHE A 85 -5.73 -3.49 -15.11
C PHE A 85 -7.07 -4.02 -15.62
N ARG A 86 -7.06 -4.99 -16.55
CA ARG A 86 -8.28 -5.62 -17.07
C ARG A 86 -9.08 -6.29 -15.95
N HIS A 87 -8.42 -7.04 -15.07
CA HIS A 87 -9.08 -7.71 -13.96
C HIS A 87 -9.72 -6.70 -13.00
N SER A 88 -8.97 -5.68 -12.58
CA SER A 88 -9.45 -4.62 -11.69
C SER A 88 -10.61 -3.83 -12.31
N HIS A 89 -10.53 -3.53 -13.60
CA HIS A 89 -11.60 -2.85 -14.33
C HIS A 89 -12.86 -3.71 -14.42
N LEU A 90 -12.74 -5.01 -14.68
CA LEU A 90 -13.89 -5.91 -14.70
C LEU A 90 -14.56 -6.01 -13.34
N LEU A 91 -13.79 -6.10 -12.24
CA LEU A 91 -14.32 -6.09 -10.88
C LEU A 91 -15.07 -4.78 -10.59
N LEU A 92 -14.48 -3.64 -10.95
CA LEU A 92 -15.11 -2.33 -10.78
C LEU A 92 -16.42 -2.24 -11.58
N MET A 93 -16.39 -2.63 -12.85
CA MET A 93 -17.59 -2.61 -13.71
C MET A 93 -18.68 -3.54 -13.20
N GLN A 94 -18.34 -4.73 -12.70
CA GLN A 94 -19.30 -5.67 -12.09
C GLN A 94 -19.95 -5.06 -10.85
N ARG A 95 -19.14 -4.45 -9.97
CA ARG A 95 -19.61 -3.79 -8.74
C ARG A 95 -20.59 -2.65 -9.01
N PHE A 96 -20.35 -1.88 -10.07
CA PHE A 96 -21.18 -0.72 -10.43
C PHE A 96 -22.13 -0.98 -11.60
N THR A 97 -22.43 -2.25 -11.92
CA THR A 97 -23.56 -2.53 -12.82
C THR A 97 -24.86 -2.01 -12.20
N ARG A 98 -25.81 -1.61 -13.05
CA ARG A 98 -27.12 -1.13 -12.58
C ARG A 98 -27.83 -2.17 -11.71
N GLU A 99 -27.70 -3.45 -12.05
CA GLU A 99 -28.29 -4.56 -11.29
C GLU A 99 -27.61 -4.72 -9.92
N ALA A 100 -26.28 -4.75 -9.86
CA ALA A 100 -25.55 -4.84 -8.60
C ALA A 100 -25.82 -3.62 -7.69
N LEU A 101 -25.86 -2.43 -8.26
CA LEU A 101 -26.21 -1.22 -7.51
C LEU A 101 -27.65 -1.25 -7.01
N ALA A 102 -28.60 -1.74 -7.80
CA ALA A 102 -29.99 -1.89 -7.36
C ALA A 102 -30.10 -2.89 -6.20
N GLN A 103 -29.35 -3.99 -6.25
CA GLN A 103 -29.30 -4.98 -5.16
C GLN A 103 -28.67 -4.43 -3.88
N ARG A 104 -27.76 -3.45 -4.01
CA ARG A 104 -27.01 -2.85 -2.89
C ARG A 104 -27.49 -1.45 -2.51
N GLU A 105 -28.60 -0.99 -3.08
CA GLU A 105 -29.10 0.38 -2.86
C GLU A 105 -29.49 0.59 -1.39
N GLN A 106 -30.08 -0.44 -0.79
CA GLN A 106 -30.43 -0.50 0.63
C GLN A 106 -29.21 -0.60 1.54
N HIS A 107 -28.00 -0.82 1.00
CA HIS A 107 -26.76 -0.94 1.76
C HIS A 107 -25.72 0.11 1.33
N LEU A 108 -26.15 1.21 0.70
CA LEU A 108 -25.26 2.31 0.27
C LEU A 108 -24.11 1.83 -0.65
N GLY A 109 -24.33 0.74 -1.40
CA GLY A 109 -23.33 0.19 -2.33
C GLY A 109 -22.38 -0.85 -1.72
N PHE A 110 -22.57 -1.17 -0.44
CA PHE A 110 -21.92 -2.30 0.22
C PHE A 110 -22.78 -3.56 0.14
N ASP A 111 -22.21 -4.72 0.45
CA ASP A 111 -23.02 -5.92 0.66
C ASP A 111 -23.79 -5.84 1.99
N HIS A 112 -23.24 -5.16 3.00
CA HIS A 112 -23.85 -5.06 4.32
C HIS A 112 -23.46 -3.78 5.08
N ILE A 113 -24.31 -3.38 6.02
CA ILE A 113 -24.02 -2.30 6.98
C ILE A 113 -24.16 -2.84 8.40
N TYR A 114 -23.07 -2.82 9.15
CA TYR A 114 -23.05 -3.16 10.57
C TYR A 114 -22.96 -1.90 11.43
N VAL A 115 -23.83 -1.79 12.43
CA VAL A 115 -23.78 -0.74 13.45
C VAL A 115 -23.44 -1.36 14.80
N ILE A 116 -22.26 -1.08 15.32
CA ILE A 116 -21.76 -1.63 16.58
C ILE A 116 -22.40 -0.85 17.74
N GLU A 117 -23.22 -1.54 18.53
CA GLU A 117 -23.84 -0.98 19.73
C GLU A 117 -22.95 -1.24 20.94
N ARG A 118 -22.39 -0.18 21.54
CA ARG A 118 -21.54 -0.29 22.72
C ARG A 118 -22.41 -0.10 23.98
N PRO A 119 -22.63 -1.14 24.79
CA PRO A 119 -23.54 -1.05 25.94
C PRO A 119 -23.03 -0.15 27.08
N VAL A 120 -21.74 0.20 27.08
CA VAL A 120 -21.12 1.04 28.12
C VAL A 120 -21.49 2.50 27.98
N HIS A 121 -22.03 2.92 26.84
CA HIS A 121 -22.60 4.26 26.73
C HIS A 121 -23.94 4.31 27.49
N GLU A 122 -24.05 5.24 28.44
CA GLU A 122 -25.29 5.50 29.21
C GLU A 122 -26.52 5.69 28.31
N ASN A 123 -26.30 6.10 27.04
CA ASN A 123 -27.32 6.37 26.03
C ASN A 123 -27.39 5.34 24.87
N ALA A 124 -26.92 4.10 25.06
CA ALA A 124 -26.91 3.09 23.99
C ALA A 124 -28.29 2.87 23.33
N ALA A 125 -29.37 2.86 24.12
CA ALA A 125 -30.74 2.75 23.60
C ALA A 125 -31.12 3.93 22.69
N ALA A 126 -30.82 5.16 23.11
CA ALA A 126 -31.08 6.36 22.30
C ALA A 126 -30.22 6.39 21.02
N HIS A 127 -28.99 5.87 21.06
CA HIS A 127 -28.14 5.72 19.89
C HIS A 127 -28.73 4.74 18.88
N ARG A 128 -29.21 3.58 19.35
CA ARG A 128 -29.92 2.59 18.53
C ARG A 128 -31.14 3.19 17.86
N GLU A 129 -32.03 3.83 18.62
CA GLU A 129 -33.25 4.45 18.08
C GLU A 129 -32.92 5.49 17.00
N ARG A 130 -31.88 6.32 17.23
CA ARG A 130 -31.40 7.29 16.26
C ARG A 130 -30.89 6.64 14.97
N TRP A 131 -30.14 5.55 15.08
CA TRP A 131 -29.64 4.82 13.92
C TRP A 131 -30.77 4.16 13.13
N MET A 132 -31.74 3.56 13.81
CA MET A 132 -32.93 2.99 13.17
C MET A 132 -33.73 4.07 12.43
N ALA A 133 -33.97 5.22 13.06
CA ALA A 133 -34.65 6.35 12.42
C ALA A 133 -33.84 6.95 11.25
N ALA A 134 -32.51 6.94 11.31
CA ALA A 134 -31.67 7.34 10.18
C ALA A 134 -31.74 6.33 9.03
N ALA A 135 -31.71 5.03 9.35
CA ALA A 135 -31.81 3.95 8.38
C ALA A 135 -33.14 3.98 7.63
N GLU A 136 -34.24 4.14 8.36
CA GLU A 136 -35.60 4.28 7.80
C GLU A 136 -35.70 5.49 6.86
N ARG A 137 -35.24 6.67 7.29
CA ARG A 137 -35.27 7.89 6.46
C ARG A 137 -34.45 7.76 5.17
N LEU A 138 -33.38 6.99 5.20
CA LEU A 138 -32.52 6.75 4.03
C LEU A 138 -32.99 5.57 3.19
N GLY A 139 -33.97 4.79 3.66
CA GLY A 139 -34.40 3.54 3.04
C GLY A 139 -33.25 2.53 2.95
N ILE A 140 -32.45 2.43 4.01
CA ILE A 140 -31.32 1.49 4.09
C ILE A 140 -31.57 0.45 5.17
N GLU A 141 -30.97 -0.72 4.98
CA GLU A 141 -30.97 -1.83 5.93
C GLU A 141 -29.65 -1.82 6.69
N VAL A 142 -29.73 -2.02 8.01
CA VAL A 142 -28.58 -2.05 8.91
C VAL A 142 -28.74 -3.20 9.90
N GLU A 143 -27.64 -3.89 10.20
CA GLU A 143 -27.58 -4.88 11.27
C GLU A 143 -27.00 -4.23 12.52
N MET A 144 -27.85 -4.08 13.54
CA MET A 144 -27.39 -3.66 14.86
C MET A 144 -26.63 -4.81 15.52
N TRP A 145 -25.36 -4.57 15.84
CA TRP A 145 -24.45 -5.56 16.38
C TRP A 145 -24.13 -5.25 17.85
N PRO A 146 -24.82 -5.86 18.81
CA PRO A 146 -24.58 -5.61 20.22
C PRO A 146 -23.21 -6.12 20.64
N VAL A 147 -22.38 -5.22 21.17
CA VAL A 147 -21.11 -5.60 21.78
C VAL A 147 -21.42 -6.32 23.08
N GLN A 148 -21.21 -7.63 23.10
CA GLN A 148 -21.02 -8.33 24.36
C GLN A 148 -19.60 -8.02 24.82
N ALA A 149 -19.47 -7.17 25.84
CA ALA A 149 -18.17 -6.90 26.46
C ALA A 149 -17.59 -8.24 26.94
N PRO A 150 -16.52 -8.74 26.31
CA PRO A 150 -16.04 -10.08 26.65
C PRO A 150 -15.47 -10.06 28.06
N GLU A 151 -15.72 -11.15 28.80
CA GLU A 151 -15.13 -11.33 30.11
C GLU A 151 -13.61 -11.07 30.05
N PRO A 152 -13.03 -10.41 31.07
CA PRO A 152 -11.60 -10.15 31.08
C PRO A 152 -10.83 -11.47 30.97
N LEU A 153 -9.95 -11.59 29.96
CA LEU A 153 -9.00 -12.71 29.88
C LEU A 153 -7.98 -12.64 31.03
N ASP A 154 -7.71 -11.44 31.51
CA ASP A 154 -6.93 -11.14 32.72
C ASP A 154 -7.45 -9.79 33.29
N PRO A 155 -7.94 -9.75 34.55
CA PRO A 155 -8.41 -8.52 35.18
C PRO A 155 -7.36 -7.41 35.26
N HIS A 156 -6.07 -7.74 35.16
CA HIS A 156 -4.97 -6.81 35.43
C HIS A 156 -4.30 -6.22 34.19
N GLN A 157 -4.65 -6.63 32.96
CA GLN A 157 -3.84 -6.28 31.78
C GLN A 157 -4.50 -5.35 30.75
N VAL A 158 -5.83 -5.22 30.72
CA VAL A 158 -6.50 -4.43 29.67
C VAL A 158 -7.72 -3.68 30.22
N GLN A 159 -7.72 -2.35 30.09
CA GLN A 159 -8.86 -1.54 30.51
C GLN A 159 -10.12 -1.94 29.73
N LEU A 160 -11.30 -1.82 30.36
CA LEU A 160 -12.58 -2.23 29.75
C LEU A 160 -12.81 -1.57 28.38
N HIS A 161 -12.53 -0.27 28.27
CA HIS A 161 -12.69 0.48 27.03
C HIS A 161 -11.84 -0.10 25.88
N GLN A 162 -10.61 -0.55 26.16
CA GLN A 162 -9.73 -1.13 25.15
C GLN A 162 -10.22 -2.50 24.67
N ARG A 163 -10.85 -3.30 25.55
CA ARG A 163 -11.43 -4.61 25.20
C ARG A 163 -12.64 -4.49 24.30
N GLU A 164 -13.41 -3.42 24.48
CA GLU A 164 -14.62 -3.11 23.72
C GLU A 164 -14.32 -2.45 22.37
N CYS A 165 -13.13 -1.87 22.19
CA CYS A 165 -12.76 -1.19 20.94
C CYS A 165 -12.40 -2.12 19.77
N TRP A 166 -11.95 -3.35 19.97
CA TRP A 166 -11.44 -4.17 18.84
C TRP A 166 -12.04 -5.56 18.70
N ARG A 167 -12.36 -6.24 19.81
CA ARG A 167 -12.91 -7.59 19.77
C ARG A 167 -14.23 -7.66 19.00
N PRO A 168 -15.14 -6.67 19.15
CA PRO A 168 -16.37 -6.66 18.36
C PRO A 168 -16.09 -6.57 16.87
N HIS A 169 -15.13 -5.74 16.46
CA HIS A 169 -14.75 -5.62 15.05
C HIS A 169 -14.13 -6.91 14.53
N LEU A 170 -13.27 -7.59 15.28
CA LEU A 170 -12.72 -8.88 14.86
C LEU A 170 -13.80 -9.96 14.73
N THR A 171 -14.77 -9.97 15.65
CA THR A 171 -15.92 -10.90 15.58
C THR A 171 -16.77 -10.61 14.35
N LEU A 172 -17.04 -9.33 14.08
CA LEU A 172 -17.73 -8.87 12.88
C LEU A 172 -16.97 -9.26 11.61
N TYR A 173 -15.64 -9.13 11.57
CA TYR A 173 -14.85 -9.55 10.40
C TYR A 173 -14.97 -11.05 10.15
N ARG A 174 -14.97 -11.88 11.21
CA ARG A 174 -15.20 -13.32 11.09
C ARG A 174 -16.61 -13.64 10.59
N ASP A 175 -17.62 -12.93 11.08
CA ASP A 175 -19.01 -13.06 10.62
C ASP A 175 -19.16 -12.69 9.14
N MET A 176 -18.62 -11.52 8.75
CA MET A 176 -18.57 -11.04 7.38
C MET A 176 -17.95 -12.08 6.43
N ILE A 177 -16.82 -12.67 6.81
CA ILE A 177 -16.14 -13.72 6.05
C ILE A 177 -17.01 -14.98 5.97
N ALA A 178 -17.60 -15.40 7.09
CA ALA A 178 -18.43 -16.60 7.15
C ALA A 178 -19.71 -16.49 6.30
N LYS A 179 -20.32 -15.30 6.26
CA LYS A 179 -21.49 -14.98 5.41
C LYS A 179 -21.12 -14.72 3.95
N GLY A 180 -19.83 -14.59 3.62
CA GLY A 180 -19.36 -14.35 2.26
C GLY A 180 -19.63 -12.93 1.74
N HIS A 181 -19.78 -11.95 2.64
CA HIS A 181 -19.92 -10.55 2.25
C HIS A 181 -18.60 -10.03 1.68
N MET A 182 -18.63 -9.43 0.49
CA MET A 182 -17.42 -8.96 -0.20
C MET A 182 -16.89 -7.64 0.37
N ASP A 183 -17.77 -6.82 0.92
CA ASP A 183 -17.45 -5.61 1.64
C ASP A 183 -18.55 -5.24 2.64
N ALA A 184 -18.19 -4.47 3.66
CA ALA A 184 -19.13 -4.00 4.65
C ALA A 184 -18.80 -2.59 5.10
N LEU A 185 -19.84 -1.81 5.38
CA LEU A 185 -19.74 -0.57 6.13
C LEU A 185 -19.89 -0.88 7.62
N VAL A 186 -18.91 -0.51 8.42
CA VAL A 186 -18.89 -0.69 9.87
C VAL A 186 -18.94 0.68 10.52
N VAL A 187 -19.94 0.90 11.37
CA VAL A 187 -20.17 2.19 12.03
C VAL A 187 -20.39 1.98 13.52
N GLU A 188 -19.89 2.88 14.34
CA GLU A 188 -20.18 2.92 15.77
C GLU A 188 -21.46 3.71 16.07
N ASP A 189 -22.21 3.27 17.07
CA ASP A 189 -23.53 3.79 17.44
C ASP A 189 -23.58 5.31 17.77
N HIS A 190 -22.49 5.89 18.24
CA HIS A 190 -22.38 7.30 18.62
C HIS A 190 -22.02 8.23 17.46
N VAL A 191 -21.82 7.68 16.26
CA VAL A 191 -21.55 8.43 15.04
C VAL A 191 -22.86 8.71 14.30
N VAL A 192 -22.91 9.79 13.53
CA VAL A 192 -24.06 10.08 12.65
C VAL A 192 -23.61 10.37 11.22
N PHE A 193 -24.53 10.15 10.28
CA PHE A 193 -24.33 10.56 8.89
C PHE A 193 -24.14 12.08 8.79
N GLY A 194 -23.14 12.50 8.01
CA GLY A 194 -23.05 13.85 7.51
C GLY A 194 -24.04 14.10 6.36
N PRO A 195 -23.97 15.28 5.71
CA PRO A 195 -24.84 15.61 4.59
C PRO A 195 -24.66 14.65 3.40
N SER A 196 -25.79 14.27 2.78
CA SER A 196 -25.85 13.49 1.54
C SER A 196 -25.01 12.19 1.56
N PRO A 197 -25.20 11.30 2.55
CA PRO A 197 -24.31 10.15 2.76
C PRO A 197 -24.27 9.21 1.56
N ARG A 198 -25.42 8.96 0.92
CA ARG A 198 -25.52 8.09 -0.27
C ARG A 198 -24.62 8.57 -1.43
N LEU A 199 -24.74 9.83 -1.82
CA LEU A 199 -23.96 10.39 -2.92
C LEU A 199 -22.45 10.35 -2.62
N ARG A 200 -22.07 10.69 -1.38
CA ARG A 200 -20.66 10.76 -1.00
C ARG A 200 -20.04 9.37 -0.85
N ILE A 201 -20.78 8.39 -0.32
CA ILE A 201 -20.32 6.99 -0.25
C ILE A 201 -20.16 6.42 -1.65
N TYR A 202 -21.14 6.60 -2.56
CA TYR A 202 -20.99 6.13 -3.93
C TYR A 202 -19.81 6.78 -4.65
N SER A 203 -19.63 8.09 -4.48
CA SER A 203 -18.45 8.78 -4.98
C SER A 203 -17.15 8.20 -4.42
N ALA A 204 -17.13 7.82 -3.13
CA ALA A 204 -15.99 7.17 -2.50
C ALA A 204 -15.69 5.81 -3.10
N LEU A 205 -16.70 4.96 -3.22
CA LEU A 205 -16.54 3.60 -3.74
C LEU A 205 -16.15 3.57 -5.22
N MET A 206 -16.57 4.55 -6.03
CA MET A 206 -16.17 4.64 -7.43
C MET A 206 -14.73 5.11 -7.64
N SER A 207 -14.17 5.85 -6.68
CA SER A 207 -12.82 6.43 -6.79
C SER A 207 -11.72 5.55 -6.20
N ILE A 208 -12.06 4.59 -5.33
CA ILE A 208 -11.08 3.68 -4.73
C ILE A 208 -10.68 2.55 -5.69
N PRO A 209 -9.42 2.06 -5.65
CA PRO A 209 -8.99 0.89 -6.40
C PRO A 209 -9.80 -0.36 -6.03
N ALA A 210 -9.92 -1.32 -6.97
CA ALA A 210 -10.67 -2.55 -6.74
C ALA A 210 -10.06 -3.45 -5.65
N ASP A 211 -8.76 -3.33 -5.39
CA ASP A 211 -7.98 -4.13 -4.43
C ASP A 211 -7.83 -3.46 -3.04
N TRP A 212 -8.65 -2.45 -2.74
CA TRP A 212 -8.66 -1.79 -1.44
C TRP A 212 -8.94 -2.77 -0.27
N ASP A 213 -8.34 -2.50 0.89
CA ASP A 213 -8.56 -3.30 2.09
C ASP A 213 -9.51 -2.62 3.06
N MET A 214 -9.31 -1.32 3.30
CA MET A 214 -10.09 -0.54 4.26
C MET A 214 -10.24 0.90 3.79
N LEU A 215 -11.40 1.50 4.07
CA LEU A 215 -11.73 2.88 3.71
C LEU A 215 -12.29 3.61 4.93
N GLN A 216 -11.54 4.55 5.48
CA GLN A 216 -11.98 5.37 6.62
C GLN A 216 -12.95 6.45 6.14
N LEU A 217 -14.13 6.49 6.76
CA LEU A 217 -15.24 7.37 6.37
C LEU A 217 -15.63 8.34 7.48
N GLY A 218 -15.29 8.02 8.72
CA GLY A 218 -15.54 8.87 9.89
C GLY A 218 -14.31 9.64 10.36
N PRO A 219 -14.52 10.57 11.31
CA PRO A 219 -13.45 11.38 11.85
C PRO A 219 -12.51 10.50 12.67
N ALA A 220 -11.24 10.89 12.73
CA ALA A 220 -10.32 10.34 13.72
C ALA A 220 -10.72 10.85 15.12
N ALA A 221 -10.70 9.97 16.12
CA ALA A 221 -11.06 10.30 17.51
C ALA A 221 -10.28 11.47 18.15
N ASN A 222 -9.10 11.82 17.61
CA ASN A 222 -8.37 13.02 18.06
C ASN A 222 -8.98 14.33 17.53
N GLY A 223 -10.13 14.29 16.85
CA GLY A 223 -10.84 15.46 16.34
C GLY A 223 -10.11 16.18 15.21
N THR A 224 -8.92 15.71 14.88
CA THR A 224 -8.14 16.23 13.78
C THR A 224 -8.44 15.36 12.57
N ASP A 225 -9.09 15.93 11.57
CA ASP A 225 -8.84 15.56 10.16
C ASP A 225 -7.37 15.94 9.82
N SER A 226 -6.40 15.54 10.67
CA SER A 226 -5.11 16.20 10.91
C SER A 226 -4.39 16.47 9.62
N GLY A 227 -4.52 17.70 9.11
CA GLY A 227 -3.43 18.60 8.75
C GLY A 227 -2.42 18.13 7.71
N HIS A 228 -2.56 16.96 7.10
CA HIS A 228 -1.71 16.55 6.01
C HIS A 228 -2.32 17.05 4.71
N HIS A 229 -1.87 18.24 4.34
CA HIS A 229 -2.26 19.06 3.20
C HIS A 229 -2.07 18.45 1.80
N ASP A 230 -1.77 17.15 1.70
CA ASP A 230 -1.55 16.45 0.43
C ASP A 230 -2.77 15.61 0.06
N ALA A 231 -3.95 16.23 0.11
CA ALA A 231 -5.15 15.69 -0.51
C ALA A 231 -4.91 15.55 -2.01
N ILE A 232 -4.64 14.33 -2.50
CA ILE A 232 -4.57 14.07 -3.95
C ILE A 232 -5.99 13.82 -4.43
N PRO A 233 -6.60 14.72 -5.21
CA PRO A 233 -7.89 14.44 -5.83
C PRO A 233 -7.73 13.28 -6.83
N ILE A 234 -8.43 12.18 -6.59
CA ILE A 234 -8.51 11.06 -7.54
C ILE A 234 -9.75 11.29 -8.41
N GLY A 235 -9.56 11.54 -9.71
CA GLY A 235 -10.68 11.67 -10.65
C GLY A 235 -11.49 12.98 -10.55
N GLY A 236 -10.93 14.05 -9.97
CA GLY A 236 -11.60 15.36 -9.89
C GLY A 236 -12.71 15.46 -8.83
N THR A 237 -12.94 14.44 -8.01
CA THR A 237 -13.87 14.49 -6.88
C THR A 237 -13.29 15.31 -5.72
N LEU A 238 -14.15 16.09 -5.06
CA LEU A 238 -13.83 16.86 -3.83
C LEU A 238 -13.45 15.99 -2.63
N LEU A 239 -13.59 14.67 -2.76
CA LEU A 239 -13.16 13.69 -1.77
C LEU A 239 -11.68 13.38 -2.02
N ALA A 240 -10.84 13.76 -1.06
CA ALA A 240 -9.44 13.39 -1.07
C ALA A 240 -9.26 11.97 -0.53
N TYR A 241 -8.45 11.16 -1.21
CA TYR A 241 -8.08 9.82 -0.77
C TYR A 241 -6.58 9.73 -0.59
N ARG A 242 -6.15 9.14 0.53
CA ARG A 242 -4.73 8.93 0.79
C ARG A 242 -4.51 7.53 1.34
N ARG A 243 -3.42 6.89 0.90
CA ARG A 243 -2.85 5.74 1.60
C ARG A 243 -2.35 6.18 2.97
N VAL A 244 -2.98 5.71 4.03
CA VAL A 244 -2.58 6.04 5.39
C VAL A 244 -1.68 4.94 5.93
N ASP A 245 -0.50 5.31 6.44
CA ASP A 245 0.45 4.38 7.04
C ASP A 245 0.12 4.14 8.54
N ASP A 246 -0.67 5.03 9.16
CA ASP A 246 -1.24 4.80 10.48
C ASP A 246 -2.59 4.05 10.42
N GLY A 247 -2.62 2.86 11.01
CA GLY A 247 -3.84 2.07 11.19
C GLY A 247 -4.67 2.50 12.40
N ALA A 248 -4.49 3.74 12.90
CA ALA A 248 -5.02 4.18 14.19
C ALA A 248 -6.49 3.75 14.38
N CYS A 249 -6.76 3.02 15.47
CA CYS A 249 -8.04 2.37 15.82
C CYS A 249 -9.20 3.34 16.12
N ASN A 250 -9.09 4.58 15.65
CA ASN A 250 -9.94 5.68 16.01
C ASN A 250 -10.96 6.01 14.92
N ASN A 251 -11.25 5.05 14.03
CA ASN A 251 -12.18 5.23 12.93
C ASN A 251 -13.56 4.77 13.37
N LEU A 252 -14.35 5.74 13.80
CA LEU A 252 -15.70 5.49 14.30
C LEU A 252 -16.68 5.08 13.18
N ALA A 253 -16.28 5.25 11.92
CA ALA A 253 -16.95 4.71 10.74
C ALA A 253 -15.94 4.39 9.64
N TYR A 254 -16.00 3.19 9.09
CA TYR A 254 -15.13 2.76 7.99
C TYR A 254 -15.80 1.65 7.18
N ALA A 255 -15.37 1.48 5.94
CA ALA A 255 -15.65 0.28 5.18
C ALA A 255 -14.45 -0.66 5.18
N ILE A 256 -14.71 -1.96 5.05
CA ILE A 256 -13.69 -3.00 4.96
C ILE A 256 -14.05 -3.97 3.85
N SER A 257 -13.07 -4.40 3.06
CA SER A 257 -13.24 -5.45 2.06
C SER A 257 -13.04 -6.83 2.68
N HIS A 258 -13.59 -7.86 2.07
CA HIS A 258 -13.40 -9.24 2.51
C HIS A 258 -11.90 -9.61 2.55
N ALA A 259 -11.11 -9.12 1.59
CA ALA A 259 -9.67 -9.31 1.58
C ALA A 259 -8.99 -8.64 2.79
N GLY A 260 -9.37 -7.39 3.10
CA GLY A 260 -8.89 -6.67 4.28
C GLY A 260 -9.24 -7.41 5.58
N ALA A 261 -10.52 -7.79 5.74
CA ALA A 261 -11.00 -8.56 6.88
C ALA A 261 -10.23 -9.88 7.05
N ALA A 262 -10.06 -10.66 5.98
CA ALA A 262 -9.36 -11.93 6.02
C ALA A 262 -7.87 -11.78 6.37
N LYS A 263 -7.20 -10.74 5.87
CA LYS A 263 -5.81 -10.42 6.25
C LYS A 263 -5.68 -10.14 7.74
N ILE A 264 -6.60 -9.35 8.30
CA ILE A 264 -6.63 -9.01 9.73
C ILE A 264 -6.89 -10.28 10.56
N VAL A 265 -7.95 -11.03 10.24
CA VAL A 265 -8.29 -12.28 10.97
C VAL A 265 -7.14 -13.28 10.93
N LYS A 266 -6.53 -13.51 9.77
CA LYS A 266 -5.39 -14.43 9.62
C LYS A 266 -4.20 -14.02 10.49
N LEU A 267 -3.84 -12.74 10.52
CA LEU A 267 -2.79 -12.29 11.41
C LEU A 267 -3.19 -12.52 12.87
N MET A 268 -4.44 -12.24 13.21
CA MET A 268 -4.91 -12.39 14.59
C MET A 268 -4.89 -13.83 15.09
N ASP A 269 -5.27 -14.77 14.24
CA ASP A 269 -5.20 -16.19 14.56
C ASP A 269 -3.75 -16.69 14.65
N SER A 270 -2.80 -16.00 13.99
CA SER A 270 -1.37 -16.33 14.01
C SER A 270 -0.59 -15.75 15.20
N THR A 271 -1.13 -14.74 15.89
CA THR A 271 -0.42 -14.04 16.97
C THR A 271 -0.85 -14.60 18.33
N ALA A 272 0.08 -15.24 19.04
CA ALA A 272 -0.17 -15.84 20.35
C ALA A 272 -0.52 -14.81 21.48
N ALA A 273 -0.50 -13.51 21.19
CA ALA A 273 -0.66 -12.45 22.18
C ALA A 273 -2.03 -11.76 22.07
N HIS A 274 -3.08 -12.40 22.59
CA HIS A 274 -4.43 -11.82 22.69
C HIS A 274 -4.57 -10.69 23.73
N ALA A 275 -3.56 -10.49 24.60
CA ALA A 275 -3.66 -9.58 25.74
C ALA A 275 -3.20 -8.14 25.46
N ASP A 276 -2.34 -7.91 24.46
CA ASP A 276 -1.63 -6.63 24.28
C ASP A 276 -2.06 -5.93 22.98
N PHE A 277 -3.32 -6.15 22.62
CA PHE A 277 -3.81 -6.07 21.26
C PHE A 277 -3.89 -4.64 20.72
N GLU A 278 -4.30 -3.64 21.50
CA GLU A 278 -4.54 -2.29 20.93
C GLU A 278 -3.24 -1.64 20.43
N HIS A 279 -2.17 -1.74 21.23
CA HIS A 279 -0.84 -1.28 20.80
C HIS A 279 -0.29 -2.15 19.67
N LYS A 280 -0.48 -3.47 19.75
CA LYS A 280 -0.02 -4.39 18.70
C LYS A 280 -0.86 -4.35 17.44
N LEU A 281 -2.09 -3.85 17.46
CA LEU A 281 -2.94 -3.76 16.27
C LEU A 281 -2.37 -2.71 15.32
N LEU A 282 -1.91 -1.57 15.84
CA LEU A 282 -1.26 -0.56 15.00
C LEU A 282 0.02 -1.12 14.38
N ASP A 283 0.87 -1.76 15.18
CA ASP A 283 2.07 -2.46 14.70
C ASP A 283 1.73 -3.61 13.73
N ALA A 284 0.60 -4.29 13.95
CA ALA A 284 0.12 -5.41 13.15
C ALA A 284 -0.45 -4.95 11.81
N LEU A 285 -1.22 -3.86 11.80
CA LEU A 285 -1.78 -3.26 10.60
C LEU A 285 -0.66 -2.74 9.70
N ASP A 286 0.39 -2.16 10.29
CA ASP A 286 1.62 -1.79 9.58
C ASP A 286 2.30 -3.03 8.95
N ARG A 287 2.37 -4.14 9.68
CA ARG A 287 2.94 -5.42 9.17
C ARG A 287 2.13 -6.06 8.05
N ILE A 288 0.79 -5.98 8.09
CA ILE A 288 -0.09 -6.56 7.07
C ILE A 288 -0.04 -5.75 5.77
N LYS A 289 0.42 -4.49 5.82
CA LYS A 289 0.44 -3.55 4.69
C LYS A 289 -0.93 -3.44 4.04
N LEU A 290 -1.94 -3.08 4.84
CA LEU A 290 -3.27 -2.84 4.30
C LEU A 290 -3.27 -1.68 3.30
N LEU A 291 -4.02 -1.84 2.21
CA LEU A 291 -4.38 -0.75 1.30
C LEU A 291 -5.51 0.05 1.94
N LEU A 292 -5.11 0.93 2.85
CA LEU A 292 -5.97 1.79 3.65
C LEU A 292 -6.17 3.14 2.96
N PHE A 293 -7.41 3.52 2.69
CA PHE A 293 -7.78 4.83 2.18
C PHE A 293 -8.55 5.61 3.24
N ARG A 294 -8.49 6.95 3.20
CA ARG A 294 -9.33 7.83 4.02
C ARG A 294 -10.06 8.81 3.12
N VAL A 295 -11.34 9.09 3.42
CA VAL A 295 -12.14 10.10 2.74
C VAL A 295 -12.08 11.42 3.51
N SER A 296 -11.72 12.51 2.84
CA SER A 296 -11.77 13.86 3.40
C SER A 296 -12.60 14.82 2.53
N PRO A 297 -13.51 15.63 3.10
CA PRO A 297 -13.87 15.64 4.52
C PRO A 297 -14.60 14.36 4.92
N SER A 298 -14.61 14.05 6.22
CA SER A 298 -15.29 12.86 6.75
C SER A 298 -16.78 12.80 6.31
N LEU A 299 -17.26 11.61 5.97
CA LEU A 299 -18.66 11.36 5.59
C LEU A 299 -19.56 11.25 6.80
N PHE A 300 -18.98 10.77 7.89
CA PHE A 300 -19.62 10.68 9.19
C PHE A 300 -19.05 11.76 10.11
N VAL A 301 -19.81 12.12 11.14
CA VAL A 301 -19.40 13.13 12.12
C VAL A 301 -19.64 12.62 13.53
N TRP A 302 -18.79 13.07 14.45
CA TRP A 302 -19.03 12.90 15.88
C TRP A 302 -20.16 13.83 16.30
N ARG A 303 -21.10 13.35 17.11
CA ARG A 303 -22.17 14.19 17.63
C ARG A 303 -22.15 14.17 19.16
N VAL A 304 -21.82 15.30 19.76
CA VAL A 304 -22.22 15.59 21.14
C VAL A 304 -23.71 15.88 21.11
N ALA A 305 -24.46 15.37 22.09
CA ALA A 305 -25.91 15.13 22.09
C ALA A 305 -26.85 16.26 21.59
N ASP A 306 -26.41 17.51 21.44
CA ASP A 306 -27.31 18.68 21.42
C ASP A 306 -27.49 19.39 20.06
N SER A 307 -26.93 18.92 18.95
CA SER A 307 -27.09 19.62 17.66
C SER A 307 -27.68 18.74 16.57
N ALA A 308 -29.01 18.53 16.62
CA ALA A 308 -29.77 17.96 15.51
C ALA A 308 -30.72 18.95 14.84
N ILE A 309 -30.63 18.95 13.51
CA ILE A 309 -31.45 19.62 12.48
C ILE A 309 -32.77 20.19 13.01
#